data_AF-A0A6V7LKH7-F1
#
_entry.id   AF-A0A6V7LKH7-F1
#
_cell.length_a   1.000
_cell.length_b   1.000
_cell.length_c   1.000
_cell.angle_alpha   90.00
_cell.angle_beta   90.00
_cell.angle_gamma   90.00
#
_symmetry.space_group_name_H-M   'P 1'
#
loop_
_entity.id
_entity.type
_entity.pdbx_description
1 polymer ?
#
loop_
_entity_poly.entity_id
_entity_poly.type
_entity_poly.pdbx_seq_one_letter_code
_entity_poly.pdbx_strand_id
1 'polypeptide(L)' 'EFNPKLIGFATGDSWSHQSASQFNVAESASMSRDMPYMAVNLVNRMKSDLRVNINKHWK' A
#
# COMPACT_ATOMS: atom_id res chain seq x y z
N GLU A 1 -6.29 -21.28 -4.28
CA GLU A 1 -6.74 -21.18 -2.88
C GLU A 1 -6.45 -19.76 -2.37
N PHE A 2 -7.24 -19.24 -1.43
CA PHE A 2 -7.08 -17.88 -0.88
C PHE A 2 -6.12 -17.89 0.32
N ASN A 3 -5.21 -16.91 0.42
CA ASN A 3 -4.33 -16.77 1.57
C ASN A 3 -4.96 -15.79 2.60
N PRO A 4 -5.52 -16.27 3.72
CA PRO A 4 -6.12 -15.40 4.72
C PRO A 4 -5.11 -14.54 5.49
N LYS A 5 -3.80 -14.78 5.33
CA LYS A 5 -2.72 -13.98 5.94
C LYS A 5 -2.22 -12.86 5.03
N LEU A 6 -2.84 -12.67 3.85
CA LEU A 6 -2.48 -11.56 2.97
C LEU A 6 -2.74 -10.24 3.69
N ILE A 7 -1.81 -9.30 3.58
CA ILE A 7 -1.91 -7.95 4.15
C ILE A 7 -1.66 -6.92 3.07
N GLY A 8 -2.03 -5.67 3.32
CA GLY A 8 -1.74 -4.54 2.43
C GLY A 8 -2.87 -4.15 1.47
N PHE A 9 -3.92 -4.95 1.36
CA PHE A 9 -5.13 -4.60 0.61
C PHE A 9 -6.05 -3.69 1.44
N ALA A 10 -6.83 -2.83 0.78
CA ALA A 10 -7.77 -1.95 1.47
C ALA A 10 -8.89 -2.76 2.14
N THR A 11 -9.18 -2.47 3.40
CA THR A 11 -10.19 -3.21 4.20
C THR A 11 -11.59 -2.60 4.14
N GLY A 12 -11.79 -1.58 3.30
CA GLY A 12 -13.05 -0.90 3.08
C GLY A 12 -12.87 0.29 2.15
N ASP A 13 -13.97 0.97 1.86
CA ASP A 13 -13.97 2.21 1.06
C ASP A 13 -13.16 3.27 1.80
N SER A 14 -11.96 3.54 1.27
CA SER A 14 -11.00 4.41 1.94
C SER A 14 -10.13 5.18 0.96
N TRP A 15 -9.88 6.44 1.31
CA TRP A 15 -8.92 7.31 0.65
C TRP A 15 -7.50 6.91 1.01
N SER A 16 -6.52 7.27 0.18
CA SER A 16 -5.14 6.82 0.41
C SER A 16 -4.60 7.24 1.77
N HIS A 17 -5.02 8.39 2.32
CA HIS A 17 -4.53 8.89 3.61
C HIS A 17 -5.18 8.21 4.83
N GLN A 18 -6.19 7.36 4.63
CA GLN A 18 -6.87 6.65 5.70
C GLN A 18 -6.18 5.32 6.01
N SER A 19 -6.17 4.91 7.29
CA SER A 19 -5.53 3.66 7.72
C SER A 19 -6.14 2.42 7.08
N ALA A 20 -7.44 2.45 6.75
CA ALA A 20 -8.14 1.37 6.07
C ALA A 20 -7.63 1.12 4.63
N SER A 21 -6.91 2.08 4.03
CA SER A 21 -6.32 1.90 2.68
C SER A 21 -5.12 0.97 2.71
N GLN A 22 -4.50 0.75 3.88
CA GLN A 22 -3.28 -0.04 4.04
C GLN A 22 -2.17 0.43 3.08
N PHE A 23 -1.73 -0.41 2.14
CA PHE A 23 -0.73 -0.08 1.13
C PHE A 23 -1.36 0.42 -0.18
N ASN A 24 -2.69 0.49 -0.27
CA ASN A 24 -3.34 1.15 -1.39
C ASN A 24 -3.11 2.66 -1.30
N VAL A 25 -2.31 3.15 -2.24
CA VAL A 25 -1.96 4.57 -2.40
C VAL A 25 -2.57 5.19 -3.65
N ALA A 26 -3.43 4.44 -4.36
CA ALA A 26 -4.08 4.93 -5.56
C ALA A 26 -5.11 6.01 -5.19
N GLU A 27 -5.00 7.16 -5.82
CA GLU A 27 -5.95 8.26 -5.65
C GLU A 27 -6.86 8.37 -6.87
N SER A 28 -8.14 8.62 -6.62
CA SER A 28 -9.09 8.92 -7.70
C SER A 28 -8.66 10.19 -8.42
N ALA A 29 -8.70 10.17 -9.76
CA ALA A 29 -8.21 11.23 -10.65
C ALA A 29 -6.69 11.45 -10.69
N SER A 30 -5.88 10.57 -10.08
CA SER A 30 -4.43 10.57 -10.32
C SER A 30 -4.10 10.18 -11.76
N MET A 31 -3.05 10.79 -12.30
CA MET A 31 -2.54 10.54 -13.65
C MET A 31 -1.21 9.78 -13.58
N SER A 32 -0.74 9.26 -14.72
CA SER A 32 0.54 8.54 -14.79
C SER A 32 1.73 9.36 -14.27
N ARG A 33 1.67 10.70 -14.36
CA ARG A 33 2.69 11.60 -13.81
C ARG A 33 2.77 11.57 -12.27
N ASP A 34 1.73 11.13 -11.59
CA ASP A 34 1.65 11.06 -10.13
C ASP A 34 2.16 9.71 -9.59
N MET A 35 2.40 8.73 -10.48
CA MET A 35 2.93 7.41 -10.14
C MET A 35 4.26 7.43 -9.37
N PRO A 36 5.25 8.29 -9.69
CA PRO A 36 6.47 8.37 -8.90
C PRO A 36 6.20 8.78 -7.45
N TYR A 37 5.28 9.73 -7.23
CA TYR A 37 4.88 10.16 -5.89
C TYR A 37 4.16 9.03 -5.14
N MET A 38 3.22 8.35 -5.79
CA MET A 38 2.53 7.19 -5.21
C MET A 38 3.52 6.07 -4.84
N ALA A 39 4.50 5.78 -5.70
CA ALA A 39 5.53 4.77 -5.42
C ALA A 39 6.37 5.12 -4.20
N VAL A 40 6.78 6.40 -4.05
CA VAL A 40 7.52 6.86 -2.87
C VAL A 40 6.67 6.72 -1.60
N ASN A 41 5.39 7.11 -1.65
CA ASN A 41 4.47 6.96 -0.52
C ASN A 41 4.30 5.49 -0.11
N LEU A 42 4.10 4.59 -1.08
CA LEU A 42 4.01 3.15 -0.85
C LEU A 42 5.27 2.61 -0.15
N VAL A 43 6.46 2.91 -0.67
CA VAL A 43 7.72 2.45 -0.09
C VAL A 43 7.90 2.97 1.34
N ASN A 44 7.54 4.22 1.59
CA ASN A 44 7.62 4.80 2.94
C ASN A 44 6.68 4.09 3.91
N ARG A 45 5.45 3.77 3.51
CA ARG A 45 4.51 2.98 4.33
C ARG A 45 5.02 1.58 4.60
N MET A 46 5.53 0.90 3.58
CA MET A 46 6.09 -0.44 3.74
C MET A 46 7.29 -0.46 4.68
N LYS A 47 8.12 0.60 4.68
CA LYS A 47 9.26 0.72 5.59
C LYS A 47 8.85 1.03 7.04
N SER A 48 7.73 1.73 7.24
CA SER A 48 7.24 2.09 8.58
C SER A 48 6.33 1.02 9.20
N ASP A 49 5.79 0.10 8.42
CA ASP A 49 4.91 -0.96 8.90
C ASP A 49 5.71 -2.15 9.48
N LEU A 50 5.53 -2.40 10.77
CA LEU A 50 6.19 -3.50 11.49
C LEU A 50 5.82 -4.90 10.96
N ARG A 51 4.70 -5.02 10.24
CA ARG A 51 4.26 -6.26 9.60
C ARG A 51 5.04 -6.54 8.32
N VAL A 52 5.84 -5.60 7.82
CA VAL A 52 6.58 -5.75 6.57
C VAL A 52 8.07 -5.99 6.85
N ASN A 53 8.57 -7.11 6.35
CA ASN A 53 9.99 -7.33 6.21
C ASN A 53 10.39 -7.12 4.76
N ILE A 54 10.82 -5.90 4.41
CA ILE A 54 11.24 -5.52 3.05
C ILE A 54 12.27 -6.50 2.46
N ASN A 55 13.10 -7.15 3.28
CA ASN A 55 14.15 -8.06 2.82
C ASN A 55 13.69 -9.52 2.68
N LYS A 56 12.51 -9.89 3.22
CA LYS A 56 12.00 -11.28 3.19
C LYS A 56 10.63 -11.43 2.54
N HIS A 57 9.88 -10.35 2.39
CA HIS A 57 8.54 -10.37 1.79
C HIS A 57 8.57 -10.13 0.27
N TRP A 58 9.75 -9.80 -0.27
CA TRP A 58 9.97 -9.80 -1.70
C TRP A 58 10.46 -11.19 -2.13
N LYS A 59 9.74 -11.79 -3.09
CA LYS A 59 9.86 -13.17 -3.58
C LYS A 59 9.42 -14.26 -2.61
#